data_AF-A0A0C3SBB2-F1
#
_entry.id   AF-A0A0C3SBB2-F1
#
_cell.length_a   1.000
_cell.length_b   1.000
_cell.length_c   1.000
_cell.angle_alpha   90.00
_cell.angle_beta   90.00
_cell.angle_gamma   90.00
#
_symmetry.space_group_name_H-M   'P 1'
#
loop_
_entity.id
_entity.type
_entity.pdbx_description
1 polymer ?
#
loop_
_entity_poly.entity_id
_entity_poly.type
_entity_poly.pdbx_seq_one_letter_code
_entity_poly.pdbx_strand_id
1 'polypeptide(L)'
;MSSSNTTSTAETKCRIAELIQYSCEREQDASGASQFHCWPITRVFRICPGRPAVEITRYVDADVTTGEVKLPHDSDQQLPKGKLWRDVYRYPHDNHKHG
;
A
#
# COMPACT_ATOMS: atom_id res chain seq x y z
N MET A 1 51.36 10.04 5.88
CA MET A 1 50.06 10.63 5.50
C MET A 1 49.32 9.59 4.66
N SER A 2 48.42 8.82 5.25
CA SER A 2 47.57 7.88 4.50
C SER A 2 46.14 8.08 4.96
N SER A 3 45.41 8.90 4.21
CA SER A 3 43.98 9.11 4.42
C SER A 3 43.23 7.95 3.79
N SER A 4 42.76 7.02 4.62
CA SER A 4 41.76 6.03 4.23
C SER A 4 40.42 6.75 4.03
N ASN A 5 40.02 6.96 2.77
CA ASN A 5 38.67 7.40 2.43
C ASN A 5 37.70 6.22 2.62
N THR A 6 37.13 6.12 3.82
CA THR A 6 36.01 5.22 4.10
C THR A 6 34.75 5.86 3.53
N THR A 7 34.42 5.59 2.26
CA THR A 7 33.09 5.89 1.73
C THR A 7 32.09 4.92 2.36
N SER A 8 31.55 5.28 3.51
CA SER A 8 30.36 4.64 4.04
C SER A 8 29.18 5.00 3.14
N THR A 9 28.86 4.13 2.19
CA THR A 9 27.52 4.14 1.58
C THR A 9 26.54 3.86 2.70
N ALA A 10 25.96 4.91 3.28
CA ALA A 10 24.86 4.78 4.21
C ALA A 10 23.76 4.00 3.49
N GLU A 11 23.60 2.72 3.85
CA GLU A 11 22.50 1.89 3.38
C GLU A 11 21.22 2.64 3.71
N THR A 12 20.56 3.18 2.69
CA THR A 12 19.35 3.96 2.89
C THR A 12 18.25 2.97 3.27
N LYS A 13 17.97 2.91 4.57
CA LYS A 13 16.98 1.99 5.15
C LYS A 13 15.61 2.25 4.53
N CYS A 14 14.85 1.19 4.28
CA CYS A 14 13.45 1.32 3.92
C CYS A 14 12.68 1.99 5.07
N ARG A 15 11.66 2.78 4.74
CA ARG A 15 10.74 3.37 5.71
C ARG A 15 9.33 2.80 5.56
N ILE A 16 8.60 2.81 6.66
CA ILE A 16 7.18 2.50 6.69
C ILE A 16 6.40 3.82 6.65
N ALA A 17 5.30 3.83 5.92
CA ALA A 17 4.40 4.96 5.82
C ALA A 17 2.95 4.48 5.92
N GLU A 18 2.10 5.28 6.54
CA GLU A 18 0.68 5.03 6.66
C GLU A 18 -0.09 6.03 5.80
N LEU A 19 -1.17 5.55 5.17
CA LEU A 19 -2.15 6.35 4.47
C LEU A 19 -3.54 5.93 4.91
N ILE A 20 -4.35 6.87 5.39
CA ILE A 20 -5.76 6.62 5.67
C ILE A 20 -6.57 6.93 4.42
N GLN A 21 -7.28 5.92 3.91
CA GLN A 21 -8.30 6.07 2.89
C GLN A 21 -9.68 6.03 3.53
N TYR A 22 -10.71 6.49 2.82
CA TYR A 22 -12.10 6.36 3.27
C TYR A 22 -12.91 5.67 2.20
N SER A 23 -13.70 4.66 2.59
CA SER A 23 -14.79 4.13 1.76
C SER A 23 -16.07 4.79 2.23
N CYS A 24 -16.81 5.41 1.32
CA CYS A 24 -18.05 6.12 1.64
C CYS A 24 -19.23 5.50 0.90
N GLU A 25 -20.32 5.27 1.62
CA GLU A 25 -21.59 4.84 1.06
C GLU A 25 -22.64 5.92 1.30
N ARG A 26 -23.58 6.03 0.35
CA ARG A 26 -24.71 6.94 0.49
C ARG A 26 -25.87 6.17 1.12
N GLU A 27 -26.37 6.69 2.23
CA GLU A 27 -27.57 6.21 2.90
C GLU A 27 -28.67 7.27 2.80
N GLN A 28 -29.93 6.84 2.81
CA GLN A 28 -31.06 7.75 3.02
C GLN A 28 -31.54 7.58 4.45
N ASP A 29 -31.70 8.69 5.16
CA ASP A 29 -32.34 8.68 6.47
C ASP A 29 -33.86 8.49 6.34
N ALA A 30 -34.54 8.30 7.49
CA ALA A 30 -35.99 8.12 7.52
C ALA A 30 -36.78 9.34 7.02
N SER A 31 -36.14 10.51 6.87
CA SER A 31 -36.73 11.73 6.30
C SER A 31 -36.52 11.85 4.78
N GLY A 32 -35.79 10.91 4.17
CA GLY A 32 -35.44 10.91 2.76
C GLY A 32 -34.21 11.76 2.42
N ALA A 33 -33.51 12.32 3.42
CA ALA A 33 -32.28 13.07 3.19
C ALA A 33 -31.12 12.10 2.94
N SER A 34 -30.27 12.43 1.96
CA SER A 34 -29.06 11.64 1.67
C SER A 34 -27.94 12.02 2.63
N GLN A 35 -27.43 11.03 3.36
CA GLN A 35 -26.21 11.14 4.15
C GLN A 35 -25.10 10.25 3.56
N PHE A 36 -23.84 10.63 3.77
CA PHE A 36 -22.72 9.76 3.45
C PHE A 36 -22.16 9.19 4.75
N HIS A 37 -22.09 7.86 4.81
CA HIS A 37 -21.38 7.16 5.87
C HIS A 37 -20.01 6.75 5.34
N CYS A 38 -18.92 7.16 6.00
CA CYS A 38 -17.56 6.87 5.57
C CYS A 38 -16.81 6.06 6.63
N TRP A 39 -16.19 4.96 6.22
CA TRP A 39 -15.33 4.14 7.08
C TRP A 39 -13.86 4.33 6.70
N PRO A 40 -12.97 4.57 7.69
CA PRO A 40 -11.54 4.67 7.43
C PRO A 40 -10.96 3.30 7.08
N ILE A 41 -10.03 3.29 6.13
CA ILE A 41 -9.25 2.14 5.68
C ILE A 41 -7.78 2.51 5.78
N THR A 42 -7.11 1.96 6.79
CA THR A 42 -5.66 2.13 6.97
C THR A 42 -4.91 1.35 5.90
N ARG A 43 -3.99 2.02 5.20
CA ARG A 43 -3.11 1.43 4.19
C ARG A 43 -1.66 1.64 4.61
N VAL A 44 -0.93 0.55 4.80
CA VAL A 44 0.48 0.60 5.22
C VAL A 44 1.38 0.31 4.02
N PHE A 45 2.38 1.14 3.82
CA PHE A 45 3.32 1.06 2.71
C PHE A 45 4.75 0.90 3.19
N ARG A 46 5.52 0.08 2.48
CA ARG A 46 6.98 0.07 2.58
C ARG A 46 7.59 0.80 1.42
N ILE A 47 8.49 1.74 1.74
CA ILE A 47 9.16 2.59 0.76
C ILE A 47 10.67 2.35 0.91
N CYS A 48 11.25 1.72 -0.11
CA CYS A 48 12.69 1.48 -0.21
C CYS A 48 13.27 2.31 -1.36
N PRO A 49 14.50 2.84 -1.24
CA PRO A 49 15.15 3.54 -2.35
C PRO A 49 15.27 2.66 -3.60
N GLY A 50 15.01 3.24 -4.78
CA GLY A 50 15.14 2.53 -6.06
C GLY A 50 14.08 1.44 -6.30
N ARG A 51 13.08 1.31 -5.41
CA ARG A 51 11.97 0.36 -5.57
C ARG A 51 10.63 1.10 -5.51
N PRO A 52 9.60 0.65 -6.25
CA PRO A 52 8.24 1.14 -6.05
C PRO A 52 7.79 0.94 -4.61
N ALA A 53 6.97 1.86 -4.11
CA ALA A 53 6.29 1.68 -2.84
C ALA A 53 5.34 0.46 -2.95
N VAL A 54 5.36 -0.41 -1.96
CA VAL A 54 4.51 -1.60 -1.92
C VAL A 54 3.54 -1.49 -0.76
N GLU A 55 2.25 -1.67 -1.02
CA GLU A 55 1.25 -1.81 0.01
C GLU A 55 1.45 -3.15 0.74
N ILE A 56 1.66 -3.08 2.05
CA ILE A 56 1.87 -4.24 2.92
C ILE A 56 0.76 -4.39 3.97
N THR A 57 -0.36 -3.67 3.80
CA THR A 57 -1.53 -3.71 4.69
C THR A 57 -2.00 -5.13 5.02
N ARG A 58 -1.92 -6.07 4.06
CA ARG A 58 -2.31 -7.47 4.28
C ARG A 58 -1.37 -8.26 5.19
N TYR A 59 -0.17 -7.76 5.39
CA TYR A 59 0.86 -8.42 6.18
C TYR A 59 1.01 -7.78 7.55
N VAL A 60 0.43 -6.61 7.80
CA VAL A 60 0.48 -5.98 9.12
C VAL A 60 -0.68 -6.46 9.98
N ASP A 61 -0.37 -6.79 11.22
CA ASP A 61 -1.37 -7.02 12.26
C ASP A 61 -1.55 -5.71 13.02
N ALA A 62 -2.74 -5.12 12.93
CA ALA A 62 -3.06 -3.86 13.57
C ALA A 62 -3.93 -4.14 14.80
N ASP A 63 -3.43 -3.76 15.97
CA ASP A 63 -4.22 -3.80 17.19
C ASP A 63 -5.25 -2.67 17.15
N VAL A 64 -6.52 -3.04 16.97
CA VAL A 64 -7.65 -2.10 16.87
C VAL A 64 -7.92 -1.33 18.16
N THR A 65 -7.37 -1.77 19.30
CA THR A 65 -7.55 -1.11 20.61
C THR A 65 -6.42 -0.12 20.92
N THR A 66 -5.19 -0.41 20.50
CA THR A 66 -4.01 0.44 20.79
C THR A 66 -3.55 1.26 19.60
N GLY A 67 -3.92 0.87 18.37
CA GLY A 67 -3.40 1.45 17.13
C GLY A 67 -1.99 0.99 16.78
N GLU A 68 -1.40 0.05 17.53
CA GLU A 68 -0.07 -0.47 17.21
C GLU A 68 -0.10 -1.38 15.98
N VAL A 69 0.89 -1.20 15.10
CA VAL A 69 1.05 -1.95 13.86
C VAL A 69 2.27 -2.86 13.95
N LYS A 70 2.07 -4.18 13.90
CA LYS A 70 3.14 -5.18 13.94
C LYS A 70 3.42 -5.72 12.54
N LEU A 71 4.70 -5.67 12.15
CA LEU A 71 5.19 -6.19 10.87
C LEU A 71 5.81 -7.57 11.06
N PRO A 72 5.35 -8.62 10.35
CA PRO A 72 5.98 -9.92 10.37
C PRO A 72 7.32 -9.85 9.66
N HIS A 73 8.30 -10.56 10.21
CA HIS A 73 9.69 -10.55 9.75
C HIS A 73 9.84 -10.93 8.27
N ASP A 74 8.92 -11.74 7.73
CA ASP A 74 8.93 -12.27 6.37
C ASP A 74 8.22 -11.39 5.32
N SER A 75 7.62 -10.26 5.72
CA SER A 75 6.99 -9.32 4.77
C SER A 75 8.00 -8.70 3.78
N ASP A 76 9.29 -8.92 4.01
CA ASP A 76 10.41 -8.63 3.12
C ASP A 76 10.53 -9.60 1.93
N GLN A 77 10.04 -10.84 2.07
CA GLN A 77 10.40 -11.94 1.15
C GLN A 77 9.49 -12.07 -0.05
N GLN A 78 8.26 -11.55 0.01
CA GLN A 78 7.26 -11.82 -1.03
C GLN A 78 6.54 -10.55 -1.50
N LEU A 79 7.32 -9.53 -1.83
CA LEU A 79 6.77 -8.38 -2.56
C LEU A 79 6.37 -8.87 -3.97
N PRO A 80 5.14 -8.60 -4.43
CA PRO A 80 4.76 -8.90 -5.80
C PRO A 80 5.71 -8.17 -6.75
N LYS A 81 6.23 -8.88 -7.76
CA LYS A 81 7.07 -8.27 -8.80
C LYS A 81 6.23 -7.24 -9.56
N GLY A 82 6.41 -5.98 -9.22
CA GLY A 82 5.80 -4.88 -9.96
C GLY A 82 6.38 -4.78 -11.37
N LYS A 83 5.55 -4.37 -12.33
CA LYS A 83 6.00 -3.87 -13.64
C LYS A 83 5.92 -2.35 -13.63
N LEU A 84 6.75 -1.67 -14.42
CA LEU A 84 6.58 -0.23 -14.62
C LEU A 84 5.21 0.00 -15.28
N TRP A 85 4.58 1.13 -14.97
CA TRP A 85 3.25 1.45 -15.53
C TRP A 85 3.23 1.41 -17.07
N ARG A 86 4.30 1.86 -17.70
CA ARG A 86 4.50 1.79 -19.16
C ARG A 86 4.53 0.36 -19.74
N ASP A 87 4.80 -0.64 -18.91
CA ASP A 87 4.92 -2.05 -19.30
C ASP A 87 3.63 -2.84 -18.96
N VAL A 88 2.56 -2.15 -18.54
CA VAL A 88 1.24 -2.72 -18.26
C VAL A 88 0.40 -2.69 -19.54
N TYR A 89 0.15 -3.87 -20.11
CA TYR A 89 -0.73 -4.02 -21.26
C TYR A 89 -2.16 -4.31 -20.78
N ARG A 90 -3.15 -3.54 -21.25
CA ARG A 90 -4.56 -3.92 -21.10
C ARG A 90 -4.91 -4.95 -22.16
N TYR A 91 -5.41 -6.10 -21.74
CA TYR A 91 -5.99 -7.06 -22.68
C TYR A 91 -7.30 -6.48 -23.26
N PRO A 92 -7.57 -6.70 -24.55
CA PRO A 92 -8.88 -6.39 -25.12
C PRO A 92 -9.97 -7.17 -24.37
N HIS A 93 -11.11 -6.54 -24.12
CA HIS A 93 -12.29 -7.26 -23.64
C HIS A 93 -12.82 -8.11 -24.80
N ASP A 94 -12.65 -9.43 -24.72
CA ASP A 94 -13.33 -10.35 -25.62
C ASP A 94 -14.83 -10.32 -25.32
N ASN A 95 -15.56 -9.59 -26.17
CA ASN A 95 -17.02 -9.65 -26.21
C ASN A 95 -17.43 -11.00 -26.81
N HIS A 96 -17.43 -12.06 -26.00
CA HIS A 96 -18.13 -13.29 -26.36
C HIS A 96 -19.63 -13.01 -26.41
N LYS A 97 -20.12 -12.67 -27.60
CA LYS A 97 -21.53 -12.75 -27.94
C LYS A 97 -21.92 -14.23 -27.94
N HIS A 98 -22.68 -14.66 -26.96
CA HIS A 98 -23.45 -15.90 -27.06
C HIS A 98 -24.57 -15.67 -28.08
N GLY A 99 -24.53 -16.43 -29.17
CA GLY A 99 -25.66 -16.62 -30.09
C GLY A 99 -26.60 -17.71 -29.59
#